data_AF-A0AAU9R2R7-F1
#
_entry.id   AF-A0AAU9R2R7-F1
#
_cell.length_a   1.000
_cell.length_b   1.000
_cell.length_c   1.000
_cell.angle_alpha   90.00
_cell.angle_beta   90.00
_cell.angle_gamma   90.00
#
_symmetry.space_group_name_H-M   'P 1'
#
loop_
_entity.id
_entity.type
_entity.pdbx_description
1 polymer ?
#
loop_
_entity_poly.entity_id
_entity_poly.type
_entity_poly.pdbx_seq_one_letter_code
_entity_poly.pdbx_strand_id
1 'polypeptide(L)'
;MDQTNFKFYQADNVYGALFFQFPKVLMYGEQYRYLSSEAKLAYMVLKDRLEYSLRNHWVDEEDHVYFIFTNQELMDLFNCSKGKLATVKKELEEAGLLYQKAMHFNPKTGKNEPNRLYLAELDMRSTDVYLRGEYGQKEPQTLATSESLNNRHDSR
;
A
#
# COMPACT_ATOMS: atom_id res chain seq x y z
N MET A 1 -27.72 32.15 -17.20
CA MET A 1 -26.82 31.02 -17.50
C MET A 1 -27.70 29.78 -17.54
N ASP A 2 -27.91 29.21 -18.73
CA ASP A 2 -28.79 28.04 -18.87
C ASP A 2 -28.16 26.79 -18.25
N GLN A 3 -28.94 26.10 -17.44
CA GLN A 3 -28.58 24.89 -16.70
C GLN A 3 -28.24 23.70 -17.62
N THR A 4 -28.51 23.82 -18.92
CA THR A 4 -28.38 22.78 -19.94
C THR A 4 -26.94 22.49 -20.38
N ASN A 5 -25.97 23.32 -20.00
CA ASN A 5 -24.56 23.14 -20.38
C ASN A 5 -23.64 22.79 -19.20
N PHE A 6 -24.20 22.44 -18.04
CA PHE A 6 -23.43 22.06 -16.86
C PHE A 6 -23.32 20.54 -16.74
N LYS A 7 -22.10 20.00 -16.78
CA LYS A 7 -21.85 18.57 -16.56
C LYS A 7 -21.81 18.28 -15.06
N PHE A 8 -22.96 17.91 -14.50
CA PHE A 8 -23.03 17.39 -13.14
C PHE A 8 -22.34 16.02 -13.06
N TYR A 9 -21.59 15.79 -11.98
CA TYR A 9 -21.16 14.44 -11.64
C TYR A 9 -22.39 13.60 -11.29
N GLN A 10 -22.59 12.48 -11.99
CA GLN A 10 -23.53 11.46 -11.55
C GLN A 10 -22.89 10.64 -10.43
N ALA A 11 -23.70 10.09 -9.51
CA ALA A 11 -23.18 9.32 -8.37
C ALA A 11 -22.21 8.20 -8.82
N ASP A 12 -22.53 7.53 -9.92
CA ASP A 12 -21.67 6.50 -10.52
C ASP A 12 -20.31 7.03 -10.99
N ASN A 13 -20.25 8.29 -11.44
CA ASN A 13 -19.00 8.95 -11.83
C ASN A 13 -18.14 9.33 -10.61
N VAL A 14 -18.75 9.51 -9.42
CA VAL A 14 -18.01 9.79 -8.18
C VAL A 14 -17.33 8.50 -7.70
N TYR A 15 -18.03 7.36 -7.74
CA TYR A 15 -17.42 6.07 -7.40
C TYR A 15 -16.31 5.67 -8.38
N GLY A 16 -16.47 5.96 -9.67
CA GLY A 16 -15.42 5.77 -10.68
C GLY A 16 -14.17 6.65 -10.49
N ALA A 17 -14.24 7.68 -9.67
CA ALA A 17 -13.12 8.57 -9.33
C ALA A 17 -12.41 8.19 -8.02
N LEU A 18 -12.85 7.13 -7.32
CA LEU A 18 -12.18 6.61 -6.13
C LEU A 18 -11.08 5.63 -6.55
N PHE A 19 -9.83 6.01 -6.33
CA PHE A 19 -8.67 5.17 -6.64
C PHE A 19 -7.58 5.35 -5.59
N PHE A 20 -6.82 4.28 -5.37
CA PHE A 20 -5.61 4.34 -4.57
C PHE A 20 -4.47 4.95 -5.40
N GLN A 21 -3.79 5.96 -4.88
CA GLN A 21 -2.63 6.57 -5.55
C GLN A 21 -1.36 5.76 -5.28
N PHE A 22 -0.73 5.18 -6.31
CA PHE A 22 0.47 4.37 -6.15
C PHE A 22 1.77 5.18 -6.18
N PRO A 23 2.48 5.35 -5.04
CA PRO A 23 3.76 6.05 -5.02
C PRO A 23 4.79 5.30 -5.85
N LYS A 24 5.34 5.98 -6.86
CA LYS A 24 6.36 5.41 -7.75
C LYS A 24 7.60 4.92 -7.00
N VAL A 25 7.95 5.56 -5.88
CA VAL A 25 9.09 5.15 -5.05
C VAL A 25 8.93 3.74 -4.46
N LEU A 26 7.70 3.26 -4.23
CA LEU A 26 7.47 1.85 -3.85
C LEU A 26 7.79 0.89 -4.98
N MET A 27 7.71 1.33 -6.25
CA MET A 27 8.03 0.50 -7.40
C MET A 27 9.52 0.55 -7.73
N TYR A 28 10.12 1.74 -7.71
CA TYR A 28 11.46 1.95 -8.25
C TYR A 28 12.53 2.22 -7.19
N GLY A 29 12.17 2.76 -6.02
CA GLY A 29 13.13 3.13 -4.99
C GLY A 29 13.84 1.91 -4.40
N GLU A 30 15.16 1.97 -4.32
CA GLU A 30 15.99 0.87 -3.82
C GLU A 30 15.65 0.48 -2.38
N GLN A 31 15.25 1.45 -1.54
CA GLN A 31 14.83 1.21 -0.15
C GLN A 31 13.62 0.25 -0.05
N TYR A 32 12.72 0.28 -1.03
CA TYR A 32 11.47 -0.47 -1.02
C TYR A 32 11.44 -1.60 -2.06
N ARG A 33 12.58 -1.86 -2.72
CA ARG A 33 12.72 -2.83 -3.79
C ARG A 33 12.32 -4.25 -3.36
N TYR A 34 12.66 -4.62 -2.13
CA TYR A 34 12.44 -5.97 -1.59
C TYR A 34 11.09 -6.17 -0.91
N LEU A 35 10.26 -5.12 -0.79
CA LEU A 35 8.89 -5.29 -0.30
C LEU A 35 8.10 -6.17 -1.27
N SER A 36 7.31 -7.09 -0.72
CA SER A 36 6.35 -7.85 -1.52
C SER A 36 5.30 -6.93 -2.15
N SER A 37 4.69 -7.40 -3.24
CA SER A 37 3.57 -6.70 -3.86
C SER A 37 2.43 -6.46 -2.86
N GLU A 38 2.16 -7.44 -2.00
CA GLU A 38 1.16 -7.34 -0.95
C GLU A 38 1.53 -6.30 0.11
N ALA A 39 2.79 -6.19 0.53
CA ALA A 39 3.22 -5.13 1.45
C ALA A 39 3.07 -3.74 0.82
N LYS A 40 3.43 -3.58 -0.46
CA LYS A 40 3.21 -2.32 -1.19
C LYS A 40 1.73 -1.96 -1.27
N LEU A 41 0.86 -2.93 -1.58
CA LEU A 41 -0.60 -2.72 -1.58
C LEU A 41 -1.16 -2.45 -0.18
N ALA A 42 -0.63 -3.09 0.86
CA ALA A 42 -1.05 -2.82 2.23
C ALA A 42 -0.71 -1.39 2.65
N TYR A 43 0.50 -0.90 2.33
CA TYR A 43 0.89 0.49 2.56
C TYR A 43 -0.09 1.47 1.90
N MET A 44 -0.46 1.21 0.65
CA MET A 44 -1.41 2.01 -0.12
C MET A 44 -2.77 2.15 0.56
N VAL A 45 -3.29 1.01 1.01
CA VAL A 45 -4.59 0.94 1.66
C VAL A 45 -4.53 1.64 3.02
N LEU A 46 -3.46 1.43 3.81
CA LEU A 46 -3.28 2.14 5.08
C LEU A 46 -3.16 3.66 4.88
N LYS A 47 -2.47 4.11 3.82
CA LYS A 47 -2.32 5.54 3.50
C LYS A 47 -3.66 6.20 3.20
N ASP A 48 -4.54 5.53 2.47
CA ASP A 48 -5.91 6.00 2.22
C ASP A 48 -6.74 6.08 3.52
N ARG A 49 -6.51 5.13 4.44
CA ARG A 49 -7.18 5.11 5.75
C ARG A 49 -6.72 6.19 6.73
N LEU A 50 -5.65 6.95 6.45
CA LEU A 50 -5.26 8.07 7.31
C LEU A 50 -6.39 9.10 7.46
N GLU A 51 -7.14 9.36 6.39
CA GLU A 51 -8.29 10.26 6.46
C GLU A 51 -9.38 9.72 7.41
N TYR A 52 -9.60 8.41 7.41
CA TYR A 52 -10.53 7.77 8.35
C TYR A 52 -10.07 7.95 9.80
N SER A 53 -8.78 7.78 10.10
CA SER A 53 -8.24 8.06 11.44
C SER A 53 -8.45 9.50 11.87
N LEU A 54 -8.19 10.47 10.97
CA LEU A 54 -8.41 11.89 11.25
C LEU A 54 -9.88 12.21 11.56
N ARG A 55 -10.82 11.65 10.78
CA ARG A 55 -12.26 11.81 11.02
C ARG A 55 -12.72 11.21 12.36
N ASN A 56 -12.00 10.21 12.89
CA ASN A 56 -12.25 9.62 14.21
C ASN A 56 -11.41 10.26 15.34
N HIS A 57 -10.68 11.34 15.05
CA HIS A 57 -9.77 12.00 16.00
C HIS A 57 -8.71 11.06 16.59
N TRP A 58 -8.22 10.10 15.79
CA TRP A 58 -7.12 9.21 16.17
C TRP A 58 -5.78 9.87 15.90
N VAL A 59 -5.50 10.87 16.71
CA VAL A 59 -4.28 11.66 16.72
C VAL A 59 -3.77 11.68 18.15
N ASP A 60 -2.49 11.40 18.35
CA ASP A 60 -1.90 11.42 19.69
C ASP A 60 -1.46 12.82 20.13
N GLU A 61 -0.86 12.91 21.31
CA GLU A 61 -0.47 14.18 21.95
C GLU A 61 0.64 14.92 21.18
N GLU A 62 1.35 14.22 20.29
CA GLU A 62 2.43 14.76 19.46
C GLU A 62 1.96 15.08 18.03
N ASP A 63 0.64 15.09 17.80
CA ASP A 63 0.01 15.30 16.48
C ASP A 63 0.28 14.18 15.46
N HIS A 64 0.63 12.97 15.95
CA HIS A 64 0.81 11.82 15.07
C HIS A 64 -0.51 11.04 14.88
N VAL A 65 -0.88 10.84 13.61
CA VAL A 65 -2.06 10.05 13.23
C VAL A 65 -1.77 8.56 13.44
N TYR A 66 -2.70 7.85 14.06
CA TYR A 66 -2.62 6.40 14.26
C TYR A 66 -3.89 5.68 13.86
N PHE A 67 -3.81 4.36 13.71
CA PHE A 67 -4.95 3.47 13.52
C PHE A 67 -5.21 2.66 14.78
N ILE A 68 -6.48 2.43 15.07
CA ILE A 68 -6.93 1.36 15.95
C ILE A 68 -7.52 0.29 15.04
N PHE A 69 -6.76 -0.79 14.83
CA PHE A 69 -7.23 -1.96 14.10
C PHE A 69 -6.98 -3.24 14.89
N THR A 70 -7.98 -4.11 14.88
CA THR A 70 -7.83 -5.52 15.21
C THR A 70 -7.13 -6.25 14.06
N ASN A 71 -6.53 -7.41 14.36
CA ASN A 71 -5.98 -8.25 13.29
C ASN A 71 -7.06 -8.72 12.30
N GLN A 72 -8.32 -8.87 12.75
CA GLN A 72 -9.41 -9.26 11.86
C GLN A 72 -9.71 -8.15 10.86
N GLU A 73 -9.84 -6.91 11.31
CA GLU A 73 -10.06 -5.76 10.42
C GLU A 73 -8.93 -5.61 9.41
N LEU A 74 -7.67 -5.81 9.81
CA LEU A 74 -6.54 -5.79 8.88
C LEU A 74 -6.58 -6.95 7.87
N MET A 75 -6.97 -8.16 8.30
CA MET A 75 -7.14 -9.30 7.40
C MET A 75 -8.24 -9.04 6.38
N ASP A 76 -9.37 -8.48 6.81
CA ASP A 76 -10.50 -8.16 5.94
C ASP A 76 -10.12 -7.02 4.98
N LEU A 77 -9.42 -6.00 5.49
CA LEU A 77 -8.97 -4.84 4.71
C LEU A 77 -7.96 -5.22 3.62
N PHE A 78 -7.03 -6.13 3.91
CA PHE A 78 -6.05 -6.62 2.95
C PHE A 78 -6.51 -7.88 2.20
N ASN A 79 -7.68 -8.41 2.55
CA ASN A 79 -8.22 -9.68 2.05
C ASN A 79 -7.20 -10.83 2.13
N CYS A 80 -6.58 -11.03 3.30
CA CYS A 80 -5.47 -11.96 3.48
C CYS A 80 -5.61 -12.85 4.73
N SER A 81 -4.91 -13.99 4.71
CA SER A 81 -4.89 -14.90 5.87
C SER A 81 -4.06 -14.34 7.02
N LYS A 82 -4.30 -14.81 8.24
CA LYS A 82 -3.54 -14.40 9.43
C LYS A 82 -2.03 -14.52 9.27
N GLY A 83 -1.56 -15.61 8.66
CA GLY A 83 -0.15 -15.84 8.38
C GLY A 83 0.41 -14.80 7.42
N LYS A 84 -0.31 -14.53 6.32
CA LYS A 84 0.07 -13.50 5.34
C LYS A 84 0.06 -12.10 5.96
N LEU A 85 -0.93 -11.77 6.79
CA LEU A 85 -0.98 -10.49 7.51
C LEU A 85 0.27 -10.31 8.39
N ALA A 86 0.68 -11.34 9.14
CA ALA A 86 1.86 -11.26 9.98
C ALA A 86 3.13 -11.00 9.15
N THR A 87 3.28 -11.66 8.00
CA THR A 87 4.38 -11.40 7.06
C THR A 87 4.36 -9.97 6.53
N VAL A 88 3.20 -9.51 6.05
CA VAL A 88 3.04 -8.15 5.49
C VAL A 88 3.37 -7.07 6.52
N LYS A 89 2.87 -7.20 7.75
CA LYS A 89 3.18 -6.27 8.84
C LYS A 89 4.68 -6.25 9.12
N LYS A 90 5.29 -7.43 9.23
CA LYS A 90 6.72 -7.57 9.48
C LYS A 90 7.56 -6.92 8.37
N GLU A 91 7.22 -7.13 7.09
CA GLU A 91 7.91 -6.48 5.98
C GLU A 91 7.85 -4.96 6.05
N LEU A 92 6.67 -4.40 6.36
CA LEU A 92 6.50 -2.96 6.51
C LEU A 92 7.23 -2.41 7.74
N GLU A 93 7.24 -3.15 8.85
CA GLU A 93 8.02 -2.80 10.06
C GLU A 93 9.53 -2.81 9.77
N GLU A 94 10.04 -3.86 9.11
CA GLU A 94 11.46 -3.98 8.73
C GLU A 94 11.89 -2.88 7.74
N ALA A 95 10.99 -2.44 6.86
CA ALA A 95 11.23 -1.31 5.96
C ALA A 95 11.07 0.07 6.63
N GLY A 96 10.71 0.13 7.92
CA GLY A 96 10.49 1.37 8.66
C GLY A 96 9.21 2.12 8.27
N LEU A 97 8.27 1.44 7.59
CA LEU A 97 7.00 2.02 7.11
C LEU A 97 5.84 1.84 8.09
N LEU A 98 5.96 0.94 9.05
CA LEU A 98 4.90 0.63 10.01
C LEU A 98 5.50 0.53 11.42
N TYR A 99 4.82 1.14 12.39
CA TYR A 99 5.21 1.05 13.79
C TYR A 99 4.01 0.73 14.66
N GLN A 100 4.11 -0.30 15.50
CA GLN A 100 3.06 -0.68 16.44
C GLN A 100 3.45 -0.32 17.87
N LYS A 101 2.69 0.57 18.50
CA LYS A 101 2.85 0.96 19.90
C LYS A 101 1.86 0.16 20.76
N ALA A 102 2.38 -0.67 21.66
CA ALA A 102 1.54 -1.39 22.61
C ALA A 102 1.00 -0.41 23.66
N MET A 103 -0.31 -0.38 23.85
CA MET A 103 -0.93 0.47 24.86
C MET A 103 -1.20 -0.32 26.14
N HIS A 104 -1.22 0.40 27.27
CA HIS A 104 -1.42 -0.18 28.59
C HIS A 104 -2.81 0.16 29.13
N PHE A 105 -3.08 -0.36 30.33
CA PHE A 105 -4.27 0.02 31.08
C PHE A 105 -4.29 1.52 31.33
N ASN A 106 -5.37 2.18 30.93
CA ASN A 106 -5.58 3.59 31.22
C ASN A 106 -6.39 3.71 32.52
N PRO A 107 -5.77 4.18 33.63
CA PRO A 107 -6.45 4.28 34.93
C PRO A 107 -7.56 5.34 34.93
N LYS A 108 -7.56 6.31 34.01
CA LYS A 108 -8.60 7.35 33.92
C LYS A 108 -9.88 6.80 33.29
N THR A 109 -9.77 5.90 32.32
CA THR A 109 -10.92 5.30 31.62
C THR A 109 -11.30 3.93 32.17
N GLY A 110 -10.44 3.33 33.00
CA GLY A 110 -10.63 2.02 33.60
C GLY A 110 -10.57 0.87 32.60
N LYS A 111 -9.99 1.07 31.42
CA LYS A 111 -9.94 0.10 30.33
C LYS A 111 -8.53 -0.02 29.75
N ASN A 112 -8.23 -1.17 29.17
CA ASN A 112 -7.05 -1.33 28.32
C ASN A 112 -7.26 -0.53 27.04
N GLU A 113 -6.30 0.33 26.72
CA GLU A 113 -6.29 1.00 25.43
C GLU A 113 -5.87 0.00 24.33
N PRO A 114 -6.50 0.07 23.15
CA PRO A 114 -6.08 -0.74 22.03
C PRO A 114 -4.71 -0.30 21.54
N ASN A 115 -3.95 -1.22 20.95
CA ASN A 115 -2.67 -0.90 20.33
C ASN A 115 -2.86 0.12 19.21
N ARG A 116 -1.89 1.03 19.11
CA ARG A 116 -1.87 2.06 18.06
C ARG A 116 -0.91 1.64 16.97
N LEU A 117 -1.35 1.76 15.73
CA LEU A 117 -0.54 1.47 14.55
C LEU A 117 -0.26 2.77 13.80
N TYR A 118 1.00 3.04 13.50
CA TYR A 118 1.45 4.27 12.85
C TYR A 118 2.04 3.93 11.49
N LEU A 119 1.70 4.72 10.47
CA LEU A 119 2.27 4.62 9.13
C LEU A 119 3.30 5.73 8.92
N ALA A 120 4.49 5.38 8.45
CA ALA A 120 5.50 6.38 8.11
C ALA A 120 5.26 6.96 6.71
N GLU A 121 5.76 8.18 6.51
CA GLU A 121 5.90 8.74 5.17
C GLU A 121 6.97 7.98 4.37
N LEU A 122 6.87 8.05 3.04
CA LEU A 122 7.88 7.47 2.16
C LEU A 122 9.07 8.41 2.05
N ASP A 123 10.28 7.88 2.24
CA ASP A 123 11.51 8.60 1.91
C ASP A 123 11.62 8.68 0.38
N MET A 124 11.56 9.89 -0.17
CA MET A 124 11.76 10.14 -1.60
C MET A 124 13.13 10.78 -1.79
N ARG A 125 14.11 9.98 -2.24
CA ARG A 125 15.44 10.52 -2.56
C ARG A 125 15.43 11.09 -3.97
N SER A 126 16.30 12.08 -4.22
CA SER A 126 16.44 12.68 -5.55
C SER A 126 16.78 11.65 -6.64
N THR A 127 17.50 10.58 -6.29
CA THR A 127 17.78 9.43 -7.16
C THR A 127 16.51 8.71 -7.60
N ASP A 128 15.48 8.62 -6.74
CA ASP A 128 14.26 7.87 -7.01
C ASP A 128 13.33 8.55 -8.03
N VAL A 129 13.45 9.88 -8.18
CA VAL A 129 12.66 10.69 -9.12
C VAL A 129 13.04 10.40 -10.58
N TYR A 130 14.27 9.93 -10.84
CA TYR A 130 14.81 9.71 -12.19
C TYR A 130 14.85 8.25 -12.65
N LEU A 131 14.45 7.29 -11.81
CA LEU A 131 14.57 5.83 -12.11
C LEU A 131 13.68 5.34 -13.26
N ARG A 132 12.84 6.19 -13.84
CA ARG A 132 12.19 5.90 -15.13
C ARG A 132 13.22 5.78 -16.28
N GLY A 133 14.41 6.38 -16.14
CA GLY A 133 15.43 6.47 -17.19
C GLY A 133 16.42 5.29 -17.25
N GLU A 134 16.72 4.62 -16.13
CA GLU A 134 17.78 3.59 -16.11
C GLU A 134 17.31 2.18 -16.46
N TYR A 135 16.00 1.95 -16.53
CA TYR A 135 15.44 0.73 -17.14
C TYR A 135 15.51 0.73 -18.68
N GLY A 136 16.10 1.74 -19.32
CA GLY A 136 16.06 1.94 -20.77
C GLY A 136 17.37 2.37 -21.41
N GLN A 137 18.40 1.52 -21.38
CA GLN A 137 19.41 1.40 -22.44
C GLN A 137 19.82 -0.07 -22.67
N LYS A 138 18.90 -1.02 -22.48
CA LYS A 138 19.05 -2.35 -23.08
C LYS A 138 18.21 -2.38 -24.34
N GLU A 139 18.83 -2.79 -25.45
CA GLU A 139 18.11 -3.00 -26.71
C GLU A 139 16.85 -3.83 -26.45
N PRO A 140 15.69 -3.46 -27.04
CA PRO A 140 14.46 -4.20 -26.85
C PRO A 140 14.63 -5.64 -27.34
N GLN A 141 14.70 -6.57 -26.40
CA GLN A 141 14.74 -8.01 -26.71
C GLN A 141 13.31 -8.50 -26.96
N THR A 142 13.13 -9.30 -28.00
CA THR A 142 11.85 -9.94 -28.31
C THR A 142 11.44 -10.86 -27.16
N LEU A 143 10.25 -10.65 -26.61
CA LEU A 143 9.62 -11.60 -25.69
C LEU A 143 9.51 -12.94 -26.42
N ALA A 144 10.32 -13.92 -26.04
CA ALA A 144 10.24 -15.25 -26.62
C ALA A 144 8.86 -15.83 -26.33
N THR A 145 7.99 -15.89 -27.34
CA THR A 145 6.90 -16.87 -27.36
C THR A 145 7.55 -18.22 -27.22
N SER A 146 7.24 -18.93 -26.14
CA SER A 146 7.67 -20.31 -25.94
C SER A 146 7.19 -21.15 -27.12
N GLU A 147 8.04 -21.34 -28.13
CA GLU A 147 7.85 -22.38 -29.12
C GLU A 147 8.05 -23.71 -28.41
N SER A 148 6.92 -24.36 -28.14
CA SER A 148 6.82 -25.77 -27.81
C SER A 148 7.66 -26.58 -28.79
N LEU A 149 8.78 -27.13 -28.30
CA LEU A 149 9.57 -28.13 -29.02
C LEU A 149 8.74 -29.40 -29.16
N ASN A 150 8.04 -29.52 -30.29
CA ASN A 150 7.52 -30.81 -30.74
C ASN A 150 8.71 -31.71 -31.04
N ASN A 151 8.96 -32.69 -30.17
CA ASN A 151 9.79 -33.84 -30.49
C ASN A 151 9.19 -34.58 -31.70
N ARG A 152 9.73 -34.32 -32.89
CA ARG A 152 9.71 -35.26 -34.00
C ARG A 152 11.10 -35.83 -34.15
N HIS A 153 11.35 -36.96 -33.48
CA HIS A 153 12.36 -37.88 -33.98
C HIS A 153 11.67 -38.78 -34.99
N ASP A 154 11.96 -38.50 -36.26
CA ASP A 154 11.73 -39.45 -37.33
C ASP A 154 13.09 -39.84 -37.92
N SER A 155 13.31 -41.16 -37.88
CA SER A 155 14.10 -42.02 -38.77
C SER A 155 15.62 -41.83 -38.93
N ARG A 156 16.37 -42.85 -38.47
CA ARG A 156 17.10 -43.79 -39.34
C ARG A 156 17.27 -45.15 -38.68
#